data_AF-A0A645H021-F1
#
_entry.id   AF-A0A645H021-F1
#
_cell.length_a   1.000
_cell.length_b   1.000
_cell.length_c   1.000
_cell.angle_alpha   90.00
_cell.angle_beta   90.00
_cell.angle_gamma   90.00
#
_symmetry.space_group_name_H-M   'P 1'
#
loop_
_entity.id
_entity.type
_entity.pdbx_description
1 polymer ?
#
loop_
_entity_poly.entity_id
_entity_poly.type
_entity_poly.pdbx_seq_one_letter_code
_entity_poly.pdbx_strand_id
1 'polypeptide(L)' 'MEPLYDDRAESAGVKFNDADLIGLPLRITVSERAVKQGGVEFKRRSGGDAWYVPLADAVAEVKRLQNE' A
#
# COMPACT_ATOMS: atom_id res chain seq x y z
N MET A 1 8.24 2.37 10.83
CA MET A 1 7.64 1.11 10.34
C MET A 1 8.66 0.41 9.48
N GLU A 2 8.75 -0.90 9.58
CA GLU A 2 9.56 -1.72 8.67
C GLU A 2 8.69 -2.21 7.51
N PRO A 3 9.13 -2.09 6.24
CA PRO A 3 8.36 -2.55 5.09
C PRO A 3 8.45 -4.07 4.92
N LEU A 4 7.32 -4.69 4.56
CA LEU A 4 7.28 -6.05 4.01
C LEU A 4 7.01 -5.95 2.51
N TYR A 5 7.96 -6.41 1.69
CA TYR A 5 7.81 -6.47 0.24
C TYR A 5 7.33 -7.85 -0.19
N ASP A 6 6.18 -7.91 -0.87
CA ASP A 6 5.57 -9.15 -1.36
C ASP A 6 5.67 -9.25 -2.88
N ASP A 7 6.76 -9.87 -3.36
CA ASP A 7 7.05 -10.14 -4.78
C ASP A 7 6.66 -11.55 -5.23
N ARG A 8 5.93 -12.32 -4.40
CA ARG A 8 5.50 -13.67 -4.73
C ARG A 8 4.70 -13.71 -6.04
N ALA A 9 4.79 -14.81 -6.78
CA ALA A 9 4.04 -15.01 -8.02
C ALA A 9 2.55 -15.40 -7.75
N GLU A 10 1.87 -14.60 -6.93
CA GLU A 10 0.49 -14.81 -6.49
C GLU A 10 -0.43 -13.69 -6.96
N SER A 11 -1.74 -13.96 -7.02
CA SER A 11 -2.73 -12.94 -7.38
C SER A 11 -2.81 -11.83 -6.33
N ALA A 12 -3.21 -10.62 -6.75
CA ALA A 12 -3.36 -9.48 -5.84
C ALA A 12 -4.32 -9.79 -4.68
N GLY A 13 -5.41 -10.51 -4.93
CA GLY A 13 -6.38 -10.90 -3.89
C GLY A 13 -5.77 -11.78 -2.80
N VAL A 14 -4.92 -12.74 -3.17
CA VAL A 14 -4.19 -13.60 -2.21
C VAL A 14 -3.25 -12.76 -1.37
N LYS A 15 -2.43 -11.90 -2.00
CA LYS A 15 -1.50 -11.00 -1.29
C LYS A 15 -2.22 -10.04 -0.35
N PHE A 16 -3.36 -9.51 -0.77
CA PHE A 16 -4.17 -8.61 0.04
C PHE A 16 -4.73 -9.31 1.27
N ASN A 17 -5.27 -10.51 1.10
CA ASN A 17 -5.76 -11.31 2.21
C ASN A 17 -4.64 -11.64 3.20
N ASP A 18 -3.48 -12.06 2.72
CA ASP A 18 -2.31 -12.35 3.58
C ASP A 18 -1.86 -11.11 4.36
N ALA A 19 -1.74 -9.96 3.68
CA ALA A 19 -1.39 -8.68 4.31
C ALA A 19 -2.39 -8.27 5.41
N ASP A 20 -3.69 -8.50 5.17
CA ASP A 20 -4.76 -8.19 6.12
C ASP A 20 -4.75 -9.16 7.32
N LEU A 21 -4.45 -10.45 7.07
CA LEU A 21 -4.32 -11.52 8.07
C LEU A 21 -3.14 -11.32 9.01
N ILE A 22 -1.95 -10.99 8.47
CA ILE A 22 -0.76 -10.72 9.30
C ILE A 22 -0.84 -9.36 10.02
N GLY A 23 -1.84 -8.55 9.68
CA GLY A 23 -2.15 -7.34 10.41
C GLY A 23 -1.34 -6.12 9.99
N LEU A 24 -0.89 -6.03 8.73
CA LEU A 24 -0.16 -4.84 8.26
C LEU A 24 -1.04 -3.60 8.40
N PRO A 25 -0.61 -2.55 9.12
CA PRO A 25 -1.44 -1.37 9.36
C PRO A 25 -1.70 -0.53 8.11
N LEU A 26 -0.77 -0.59 7.13
CA LEU A 26 -0.81 0.14 5.88
C LEU A 26 -0.40 -0.80 4.74
N ARG A 27 -1.17 -0.80 3.65
CA ARG A 27 -0.83 -1.47 2.39
C ARG A 27 -0.58 -0.44 1.31
N ILE A 28 0.51 -0.59 0.56
CA ILE A 28 0.85 0.23 -0.59
C ILE A 28 0.88 -0.69 -1.81
N THR A 29 -0.04 -0.48 -2.74
CA THR A 29 -0.17 -1.28 -3.96
C THR A 29 0.50 -0.56 -5.13
N VAL A 30 1.46 -1.23 -5.77
CA VAL A 30 2.07 -0.80 -7.02
C VAL A 30 1.40 -1.56 -8.16
N SER A 31 0.44 -0.92 -8.84
CA SER A 31 -0.28 -1.49 -9.97
C SER A 31 0.11 -0.81 -11.27
N GLU A 32 -0.01 -1.51 -12.41
CA GLU A 32 0.26 -0.93 -13.73
C GLU A 32 -0.57 0.34 -13.98
N ARG A 33 -1.83 0.35 -13.50
CA ARG A 33 -2.72 1.51 -13.59
C ARG A 33 -2.17 2.71 -12.80
N ALA A 34 -1.80 2.50 -11.54
CA ALA A 34 -1.30 3.58 -10.69
C ALA A 34 0.05 4.12 -11.21
N VAL A 35 0.94 3.23 -11.66
CA VAL A 35 2.24 3.61 -12.24
C VAL A 35 2.06 4.44 -13.52
N LYS A 36 1.12 4.07 -14.41
CA LYS A 36 0.79 4.88 -15.60
C LYS A 36 0.27 6.28 -15.26
N GLN A 37 -0.28 6.47 -14.06
CA GLN A 37 -0.74 7.77 -13.56
C GLN A 37 0.34 8.53 -12.77
N GLY A 38 1.50 7.90 -12.53
CA GLY A 38 2.62 8.49 -11.80
C GLY A 38 2.57 8.27 -10.28
N GLY A 39 1.92 7.21 -9.80
CA GLY A 39 1.73 7.01 -8.36
C GLY A 39 1.42 5.58 -7.94
N VAL A 40 0.90 5.48 -6.72
CA VAL A 40 0.62 4.22 -6.00
C VAL A 40 -0.68 4.36 -5.21
N GLU A 41 -1.27 3.22 -4.82
CA GLU A 41 -2.50 3.21 -4.04
C GLU A 41 -2.20 2.82 -2.59
N PHE A 42 -2.60 3.67 -1.65
CA PHE A 42 -2.49 3.40 -0.23
C PHE A 42 -3.84 2.91 0.31
N LYS A 43 -3.81 2.00 1.29
CA LYS A 43 -5.01 1.55 2.01
C LYS A 43 -4.67 1.26 3.47
N ARG A 44 -5.45 1.83 4.40
CA ARG A 44 -5.35 1.51 5.83
C ARG A 44 -6.08 0.21 6.12
N ARG A 45 -5.53 -0.59 7.02
CA ARG A 45 -6.20 -1.81 7.51
C ARG A 45 -7.45 -1.50 8.32
N SER A 46 -7.45 -0.39 9.06
CA SER A 46 -8.59 0.03 9.89
C SER A 46 -9.87 0.32 9.08
N GLY A 47 -9.79 0.32 7.75
CA GLY A 47 -10.91 0.51 6.84
C GLY A 47 -10.75 1.77 5.98
N GLY A 48 -11.82 2.07 5.24
CA GLY A 48 -11.84 3.15 4.26
C GLY A 48 -11.43 2.71 2.85
N ASP A 49 -11.67 3.62 1.91
CA ASP A 49 -11.29 3.42 0.52
C ASP A 49 -9.77 3.56 0.34
N ALA A 50 -9.26 2.88 -0.69
CA ALA A 50 -7.89 3.13 -1.12
C ALA A 50 -7.79 4.54 -1.70
N TRP A 51 -6.67 5.20 -1.48
CA TRP A 51 -6.42 6.53 -2.04
C TRP A 51 -5.13 6.54 -2.86
N TYR A 52 -5.14 7.38 -3.89
CA TYR A 52 -3.98 7.57 -4.77
C TYR A 52 -2.98 8.52 -4.11
N VAL A 53 -1.70 8.19 -4.22
CA VAL A 53 -0.59 9.03 -3.77
C VAL A 53 0.42 9.13 -4.93
N PRO A 54 0.81 10.35 -5.36
CA PRO A 54 1.90 10.51 -6.32
C PRO A 54 3.18 9.83 -5.83
N LEU A 55 3.93 9.21 -6.74
CA LEU A 55 5.11 8.43 -6.36
C LEU A 55 6.16 9.29 -5.65
N ALA A 56 6.30 10.54 -6.06
CA ALA A 56 7.21 11.51 -5.45
C ALA A 56 6.87 11.80 -3.97
N ASP A 57 5.60 11.68 -3.58
CA ASP A 57 5.11 12.02 -2.25
C ASP A 57 4.95 10.79 -1.34
N ALA A 58 5.05 9.57 -1.88
CA ALA A 58 4.75 8.34 -1.16
C ALA A 58 5.53 8.19 0.15
N VAL A 59 6.81 8.52 0.18
CA VAL A 59 7.65 8.44 1.39
C VAL A 59 7.23 9.48 2.43
N ALA A 60 6.89 10.69 1.99
CA ALA A 60 6.42 11.74 2.89
C ALA A 60 5.07 11.35 3.51
N GLU A 61 4.18 10.76 2.71
CA GLU A 61 2.89 10.28 3.18
C GLU A 61 3.03 9.16 4.21
N VAL A 62 3.93 8.18 4.00
CA VAL A 62 4.23 7.15 5.01
C VAL A 62 4.70 7.77 6.33
N LYS A 63 5.58 8.77 6.28
CA LYS A 63 6.06 9.45 7.50
C LYS A 63 4.95 10.21 8.21
N ARG A 64 4.03 10.84 7.48
CA ARG A 64 2.85 11.51 8.05
C ARG A 64 1.99 10.53 8.84
N LEU A 65 1.70 9.37 8.24
CA LEU A 65 0.87 8.31 8.83
C LEU A 65 1.52 7.62 10.04
N GLN A 66 2.85 7.62 10.16
CA GLN A 66 3.57 7.05 11.31
C GLN A 66 3.43 7.89 12.59
N ASN A 67 3.12 9.17 12.44
CA ASN A 67 3.04 10.13 13.54
C ASN A 67 1.60 10.43 13.97
N GLU A 68 0.61 9.76 13.34
CA GLU A 68 -0.80 9.75 13.74
C GLU A 68 -1.08 8.61 14.72
#